data_AF-A0A090MFN5-F1
#
_entry.id   AF-A0A090MFN5-F1
#
_cell.length_a   1.000
_cell.length_b   1.000
_cell.length_c   1.000
_cell.angle_alpha   90.00
_cell.angle_beta   90.00
_cell.angle_gamma   90.00
#
_symmetry.space_group_name_H-M   'P 1'
#
loop_
_entity.id
_entity.type
_entity.pdbx_description
1 polymer ?
#
loop_
_entity_poly.entity_id
_entity_poly.type
_entity_poly.pdbx_seq_one_letter_code
_entity_poly.pdbx_strand_id
1 'polypeptide(L)'
;MPELKLGKLPDRTPVKITITVSPELGQALRQYAEIYRATYDEAESVAELIPFMLDAFLDSDRAFAKARKSTAEDATSAASTEARSLRSRRTIEATASTTSKED
;
A
#
# COMPACT_ATOMS: atom_id res chain seq x y z
N MET A 1 -26.67 -11.92 -13.73
CA MET A 1 -25.34 -12.56 -13.79
C MET A 1 -24.97 -12.94 -12.36
N PRO A 2 -24.44 -14.14 -12.08
CA PRO A 2 -24.20 -14.57 -10.70
C PRO A 2 -23.11 -13.70 -10.08
N GLU A 3 -23.47 -12.98 -9.02
CA GLU A 3 -22.58 -12.12 -8.26
C GLU A 3 -21.71 -13.01 -7.36
N LEU A 4 -20.42 -13.13 -7.67
CA LEU A 4 -19.48 -13.89 -6.87
C LEU A 4 -19.41 -13.27 -5.47
N LYS A 5 -19.74 -14.06 -4.44
CA LYS A 5 -19.64 -13.64 -3.03
C LYS A 5 -18.21 -13.27 -2.62
N LEU A 6 -17.22 -13.74 -3.37
CA LEU A 6 -15.83 -13.37 -3.21
C LEU A 6 -15.49 -12.25 -4.19
N GLY A 7 -15.29 -11.05 -3.66
CA GLY A 7 -14.76 -9.92 -4.42
C GLY A 7 -13.36 -10.22 -4.96
N LYS A 8 -12.90 -9.41 -5.92
CA LYS A 8 -11.56 -9.53 -6.49
C LYS A 8 -10.51 -9.52 -5.37
N LEU A 9 -9.64 -10.53 -5.38
CA LEU A 9 -8.52 -10.58 -4.43
C LEU A 9 -7.60 -9.38 -4.63
N PRO A 10 -6.97 -8.87 -3.55
CA PRO A 10 -5.97 -7.82 -3.66
C PRO A 10 -4.82 -8.27 -4.56
N ASP A 11 -4.10 -7.32 -5.13
CA ASP A 11 -2.86 -7.63 -5.85
C ASP A 11 -1.86 -8.27 -4.87
N ARG A 12 -1.39 -9.46 -5.24
CA ARG A 12 -0.44 -10.26 -4.45
C ARG A 12 0.87 -10.42 -5.21
N THR A 13 1.09 -9.64 -6.26
CA THR A 13 2.32 -9.68 -7.06
C THR A 13 3.49 -9.26 -6.16
N PRO A 14 4.48 -10.14 -5.92
CA PRO A 14 5.64 -9.77 -5.12
C PRO A 14 6.44 -8.66 -5.80
N VAL A 15 6.86 -7.66 -5.03
CA VAL A 15 7.71 -6.57 -5.52
C VAL A 15 9.15 -6.83 -5.11
N LYS A 16 10.04 -6.95 -6.10
CA LYS A 16 11.48 -7.12 -5.85
C LYS A 16 12.13 -5.78 -5.54
N ILE A 17 12.76 -5.68 -4.37
CA ILE A 17 13.53 -4.51 -3.95
C ILE A 17 15.01 -4.91 -3.81
N THR A 18 15.90 -4.22 -4.52
CA THR A 18 17.35 -4.36 -4.36
C THR A 18 17.86 -3.29 -3.40
N ILE A 19 18.57 -3.68 -2.34
CA ILE A 19 19.14 -2.76 -1.35
C ILE A 19 20.65 -2.96 -1.21
N THR A 20 21.36 -1.88 -0.88
CA THR A 20 22.76 -1.93 -0.44
C THR A 20 22.79 -1.56 1.03
N VAL A 21 23.46 -2.38 1.85
CA VAL A 21 23.59 -2.16 3.30
C VAL A 21 25.04 -1.91 3.68
N SER A 22 25.25 -1.29 4.84
CA SER A 22 26.60 -1.15 5.39
C SER A 22 27.20 -2.53 5.71
N PRO A 23 28.54 -2.68 5.73
CA PRO A 23 29.18 -3.93 6.11
C PRO A 23 28.77 -4.42 7.51
N GLU A 24 28.62 -3.48 8.46
CA GLU A 24 28.20 -3.74 9.83
C GLU A 24 26.79 -4.34 9.88
N LEU A 25 25.82 -3.72 9.20
CA LEU A 25 24.46 -4.26 9.13
C LEU A 25 24.43 -5.62 8.43
N GLY A 26 25.22 -5.80 7.37
CA GLY A 26 25.34 -7.09 6.70
C GLY A 26 25.88 -8.20 7.63
N GLN A 27 26.81 -7.88 8.53
CA GLN A 27 27.32 -8.83 9.52
C GLN A 27 26.27 -9.14 10.59
N ALA A 28 25.58 -8.11 11.10
CA ALA A 28 24.50 -8.29 12.08
C ALA A 28 23.36 -9.17 11.55
N LEU A 29 22.96 -8.98 10.28
CA LEU A 29 21.93 -9.81 9.64
C LEU A 29 22.36 -11.27 9.51
N ARG A 30 23.63 -11.54 9.18
CA ARG A 30 24.15 -12.92 9.13
C ARG A 30 24.14 -13.59 10.49
N GLN A 31 24.58 -12.87 11.53
CA GLN A 31 24.52 -13.38 12.91
C GLN A 31 23.08 -13.66 13.35
N TYR A 32 22.14 -12.78 12.97
CA TYR A 32 20.73 -13.02 13.26
C TYR A 32 20.23 -14.32 12.61
N ALA A 33 20.57 -14.59 11.34
CA ALA A 33 20.20 -15.84 10.67
C ALA A 33 20.80 -17.08 11.36
N GLU A 34 22.05 -16.99 11.85
CA GLU A 34 22.67 -18.06 12.63
C GLU A 34 21.93 -18.32 13.95
N ILE A 35 21.52 -17.26 14.66
CA ILE A 35 20.74 -17.35 15.89
C ILE A 35 19.34 -17.90 15.61
N TYR A 36 18.69 -17.48 14.53
CA TYR A 36 17.40 -18.00 14.10
C TYR A 36 17.47 -19.51 13.91
N ARG A 37 18.46 -19.99 13.15
CA ARG A 37 18.71 -21.42 12.97
C ARG A 37 18.97 -22.14 14.28
N ALA A 38 19.78 -21.57 15.17
CA ALA A 38 20.03 -22.19 16.47
C ALA A 38 18.78 -22.25 17.37
N THR A 39 17.84 -21.33 17.19
CA THR A 39 16.61 -21.22 17.99
C THR A 39 15.51 -22.16 17.51
N TYR A 40 15.34 -22.27 16.19
CA TYR A 40 14.22 -22.99 15.57
C TYR A 40 14.64 -24.27 14.82
N ASP A 41 15.93 -24.58 14.78
CA ASP A 41 16.53 -25.67 13.99
C ASP A 41 16.22 -25.56 12.47
N GLU A 42 15.88 -24.36 12.01
CA GLU A 42 15.49 -24.06 10.63
C GLU A 42 16.45 -23.04 10.01
N ALA A 43 17.03 -23.39 8.86
CA ALA A 43 18.02 -22.56 8.20
C ALA A 43 17.37 -21.67 7.15
N GLU A 44 17.14 -20.41 7.50
CA GLU A 44 16.62 -19.39 6.58
C GLU A 44 17.70 -18.41 6.14
N SER A 45 17.61 -17.97 4.88
CA SER A 45 18.53 -16.97 4.35
C SER A 45 18.17 -15.58 4.86
N VAL A 46 19.16 -14.68 4.93
CA VAL A 46 18.91 -13.27 5.28
C VAL A 46 17.86 -12.65 4.36
N ALA A 47 17.84 -13.01 3.07
CA ALA A 47 16.88 -12.47 2.11
C ALA A 47 15.43 -12.90 2.41
N GLU A 48 15.24 -14.12 2.94
CA GLU A 48 13.92 -14.62 3.32
C GLU A 48 13.46 -14.05 4.68
N LEU A 49 14.39 -13.74 5.58
CA LEU A 49 14.09 -13.15 6.88
C LEU A 49 13.75 -11.65 6.80
N ILE A 50 14.39 -10.90 5.88
CA ILE A 50 14.21 -9.44 5.75
C ILE A 50 12.73 -9.02 5.61
N PRO A 51 11.90 -9.64 4.72
CA PRO A 51 10.49 -9.28 4.61
C PRO A 51 9.75 -9.34 5.96
N PHE A 52 9.92 -10.42 6.73
CA PHE A 52 9.28 -10.57 8.04
C PHE A 52 9.81 -9.57 9.07
N MET A 53 11.11 -9.26 9.05
CA MET A 53 11.69 -8.22 9.90
C MET A 53 11.11 -6.84 9.60
N LEU A 54 10.92 -6.51 8.32
CA LEU A 54 10.37 -5.23 7.89
C LEU A 54 8.88 -5.12 8.24
N ASP A 55 8.11 -6.19 8.04
CA ASP A 55 6.70 -6.22 8.45
C ASP A 55 6.57 -6.01 9.97
N ALA A 56 7.33 -6.76 10.77
CA ALA A 56 7.34 -6.62 12.23
C ALA A 56 7.77 -5.21 12.67
N PHE A 57 8.75 -4.61 11.99
CA PHE A 57 9.19 -3.24 12.26
C PHE A 57 8.07 -2.23 11.98
N LEU A 58 7.45 -2.29 10.79
CA LEU A 58 6.37 -1.38 10.40
C LEU A 58 5.13 -1.52 11.30
N ASP A 59 4.80 -2.74 11.71
CA ASP A 59 3.69 -3.01 12.64
C ASP A 59 3.96 -2.46 14.05
N SER A 60 5.23 -2.45 14.47
CA SER A 60 5.64 -1.93 15.78
C SER A 60 5.68 -0.39 15.84
N ASP A 61 5.81 0.29 14.70
CA ASP A 61 5.90 1.75 14.63
C ASP A 61 4.52 2.43 14.68
N ARG A 62 4.13 2.84 15.90
CA ARG A 62 2.86 3.55 16.14
C ARG A 62 2.81 4.93 15.48
N ALA A 63 3.95 5.61 15.32
CA ALA A 63 3.97 6.92 14.69
C ALA A 63 3.70 6.77 13.18
N PHE A 64 4.33 5.77 12.56
CA PHE A 64 4.04 5.36 11.19
C PHE A 64 2.57 4.97 11.00
N ALA A 65 2.02 4.13 11.89
CA ALA A 65 0.62 3.70 11.81
C ALA A 65 -0.37 4.89 11.85
N LYS A 66 -0.10 5.89 12.71
CA LYS A 66 -0.91 7.12 12.77
C LYS A 66 -0.80 7.96 11.49
N ALA A 67 0.42 8.17 10.99
CA ALA A 67 0.66 8.94 9.77
C ALA A 67 0.01 8.27 8.54
N ARG A 68 0.07 6.93 8.45
CA ARG A 68 -0.58 6.17 7.37
C ARG A 68 -2.10 6.34 7.37
N LYS A 69 -2.72 6.40 8.54
CA LYS A 69 -4.17 6.63 8.67
C LYS A 69 -4.56 8.02 8.19
N SER A 70 -3.83 9.07 8.58
CA SER A 70 -4.12 10.43 8.11
C SER A 70 -3.96 10.56 6.59
N THR A 71 -2.94 9.96 6.00
CA THR A 71 -2.77 9.97 4.53
C THR A 71 -3.90 9.23 3.80
N ALA A 72 -4.42 8.14 4.37
CA ALA A 72 -5.56 7.42 3.79
C ALA A 72 -6.87 8.23 3.88
N GLU A 73 -7.07 8.96 4.98
CA GLU A 73 -8.20 9.88 5.16
C GLU A 73 -8.13 11.07 4.18
N ASP A 74 -6.94 11.64 3.98
CA ASP A 74 -6.70 12.70 3.01
C ASP A 74 -6.97 12.25 1.56
N ALA A 75 -6.53 11.05 1.17
CA ALA A 75 -6.80 10.49 -0.16
C ALA A 75 -8.30 10.25 -0.40
N THR A 76 -9.02 9.82 0.65
CA THR A 76 -10.47 9.58 0.58
C THR A 76 -11.25 10.91 0.47
N SER A 77 -10.82 11.94 1.20
CA SER A 77 -11.38 13.30 1.15
C SER A 77 -11.14 13.98 -0.20
N ALA A 78 -9.94 13.84 -0.76
CA ALA A 78 -9.60 14.35 -2.09
C ALA A 78 -10.45 13.70 -3.19
N ALA A 79 -10.57 12.37 -3.19
CA ALA A 79 -11.35 11.64 -4.20
C ALA A 79 -12.86 11.99 -4.17
N SER A 80 -13.42 12.21 -2.98
CA SER A 80 -14.83 12.59 -2.82
C SER A 80 -15.09 14.07 -3.18
N THR A 81 -14.11 14.95 -2.96
CA THR A 81 -14.15 16.35 -3.41
C THR A 81 -14.08 16.46 -4.94
N GLU A 82 -13.19 15.70 -5.58
CA GLU A 82 -13.10 15.64 -7.05
C GLU A 82 -14.35 15.05 -7.69
N ALA A 83 -14.88 13.94 -7.15
CA ALA A 83 -16.11 13.33 -7.66
C ALA A 83 -17.33 14.28 -7.57
N ARG A 84 -17.37 15.17 -6.57
CA ARG A 84 -18.42 16.18 -6.41
C ARG A 84 -18.25 17.33 -7.39
N SER A 85 -17.03 17.80 -7.62
CA SER A 85 -16.70 18.84 -8.60
C SER A 85 -17.02 18.41 -10.04
N LEU A 86 -16.65 17.19 -10.42
CA LEU A 86 -16.94 16.63 -11.75
C LEU A 86 -18.45 16.48 -12.00
N ARG A 87 -19.22 16.11 -10.97
CA ARG A 87 -20.69 16.01 -11.06
C ARG A 87 -21.32 17.38 -11.30
N SER A 88 -20.90 18.41 -10.55
CA SER A 88 -21.38 19.78 -10.74
C SER A 88 -21.07 20.32 -12.14
N ARG A 89 -19.86 20.10 -12.67
CA ARG A 89 -19.48 20.55 -14.03
C ARG A 89 -20.34 19.90 -15.11
N ARG A 90 -20.61 18.59 -14.98
CA ARG A 90 -21.41 17.84 -15.97
C ARG A 90 -22.87 18.29 -16.03
N THR A 91 -23.46 18.70 -14.90
CA THR A 91 -24.80 19.31 -14.88
C THR A 91 -24.85 20.66 -15.59
N ILE A 92 -23.82 21.51 -15.41
CA ILE A 92 -23.79 22.85 -16.01
C ILE A 92 -23.66 22.75 -17.54
N GLU A 93 -22.81 21.84 -18.02
CA GLU A 93 -22.59 21.62 -19.46
C GLU A 93 -23.86 21.07 -20.15
N ALA A 94 -24.57 20.14 -19.50
CA ALA A 94 -25.81 19.57 -20.04
C ALA A 94 -26.94 20.61 -20.14
N THR A 95 -27.02 21.56 -19.20
CA THR A 95 -28.03 22.64 -19.26
C THR A 95 -27.71 23.72 -20.29
N ALA A 96 -26.44 23.92 -20.64
CA ALA A 96 -26.02 24.92 -21.62
C ALA A 96 -26.28 24.46 -23.07
N SER A 97 -26.20 23.16 -23.35
CA SER A 97 -26.38 22.63 -24.72
C SER A 97 -27.84 22.56 -25.20
N THR A 98 -28.84 22.75 -24.33
CA THR A 98 -30.26 22.68 -24.72
C THR A 98 -30.84 24.03 -25.16
N THR A 99 -30.21 25.17 -24.81
CA THR A 99 -30.75 26.52 -25.10
C THR A 99 -30.35 27.08 -26.48
N SER A 100 -29.47 26.42 -27.24
CA SER A 100 -28.95 26.95 -28.52
C SER A 100 -29.52 26.28 -29.77
N LYS A 101 -30.71 25.67 -29.70
CA LYS A 101 -31.33 24.99 -30.86
C LYS A 101 -32.76 25.46 -31.15
N GLU A 102 -32.98 26.76 -31.03
CA GLU A 102 -34.15 27.46 -31.58
C GLU A 102 -33.66 28.78 -32.21
N ASP A 103 -33.14 28.68 -33.43
CA ASP A 103 -33.20 29.73 -34.47
C ASP A 103 -32.99 29.06 -35.84
#